data_AF-A0A8T5IN86-F1
#
_entry.id   AF-A0A8T5IN86-F1
#
_cell.length_a   1.000
_cell.length_b   1.000
_cell.length_c   1.000
_cell.angle_alpha   90.00
_cell.angle_beta   90.00
_cell.angle_gamma   90.00
#
_symmetry.space_group_name_H-M   'P 1'
#
loop_
_entity.id
_entity.type
_entity.pdbx_description
1 polymer ?
#
loop_
_entity_poly.entity_id
_entity_poly.type
_entity_poly.pdbx_seq_one_letter_code
_entity_poly.pdbx_strand_id
1 'polypeptide(L)'
;MTLTEVMTANPKLSIAVFSVIVTFIATLAHKWLTNQEHLKSLKARQKEIQKELKGCKDGKIMKELNSELMKLTGVMFKSSMKPMFVTIIPFLLLFWWLRGIYEPLMGSGWIWWYIGFSVVSSIIIRKIMKVA
;
A
#
# COMPACT_ATOMS: atom_id res chain seq x y z
N MET A 1 15.94 30.01 2.15
CA MET A 1 15.64 28.97 1.14
C MET A 1 14.31 28.35 1.48
N THR A 2 13.29 28.62 0.67
CA THR A 2 11.99 27.93 0.82
C THR A 2 12.14 26.48 0.34
N LEU A 3 11.37 25.55 0.90
CA LEU A 3 11.37 24.14 0.51
C LEU A 3 11.19 23.96 -1.01
N THR A 4 10.37 24.83 -1.61
CA THR A 4 10.11 24.91 -3.05
C THR A 4 11.34 25.31 -3.86
N GLU A 5 12.22 26.18 -3.36
CA GLU A 5 13.47 26.56 -4.05
C GLU A 5 14.46 25.39 -4.14
N VAL A 6 14.53 24.56 -3.10
CA VAL A 6 15.37 23.34 -3.12
C VAL A 6 14.78 22.31 -4.08
N MET A 7 13.45 22.23 -4.16
CA MET A 7 12.75 21.33 -5.08
C MET A 7 12.94 21.73 -6.54
N THR A 8 12.94 23.03 -6.86
CA THR A 8 13.17 23.55 -8.22
C THR A 8 14.63 23.48 -8.64
N ALA A 9 15.58 23.63 -7.72
CA ALA A 9 17.01 23.56 -8.02
C ALA A 9 17.45 22.17 -8.51
N ASN A 10 16.90 21.09 -7.93
CA ASN A 10 17.21 19.71 -8.34
C ASN A 10 15.94 18.83 -8.35
N PRO A 11 15.07 18.96 -9.37
CA PRO A 11 13.74 18.36 -9.35
C PRO A 11 13.76 16.82 -9.35
N LYS A 12 14.79 16.19 -9.93
CA LYS A 12 14.96 14.72 -9.94
C LYS A 12 15.37 14.16 -8.57
N LEU A 13 16.28 14.84 -7.86
CA LEU A 13 16.71 14.38 -6.53
C LEU A 13 15.66 14.71 -5.48
N SER A 14 15.01 15.87 -5.59
CA SER A 14 13.98 16.28 -4.65
C SER A 14 12.78 15.34 -4.69
N ILE A 15 12.30 14.95 -5.88
CA ILE A 15 11.17 14.02 -6.02
C ILE A 15 11.53 12.62 -5.50
N ALA A 16 12.77 12.17 -5.69
CA ALA A 16 13.24 10.89 -5.16
C ALA A 16 13.21 10.88 -3.63
N VAL A 17 13.82 11.88 -2.98
CA VAL A 17 13.84 11.99 -1.51
C VAL A 17 12.42 12.15 -0.95
N PHE A 18 11.59 12.99 -1.57
CA PHE A 18 10.19 13.15 -1.16
C PHE A 18 9.41 11.84 -1.27
N SER A 19 9.54 11.11 -2.37
CA SER A 19 8.84 9.84 -2.57
C SER A 19 9.22 8.81 -1.50
N VAL A 20 10.49 8.76 -1.07
CA VAL A 20 10.96 7.88 0.02
C VAL A 20 10.29 8.27 1.34
N ILE A 21 10.31 9.55 1.70
CA ILE A 21 9.74 10.07 2.96
C ILE A 21 8.23 9.82 2.99
N VAL A 22 7.53 10.16 1.92
CA VAL A 22 6.07 9.97 1.82
C VAL A 22 5.72 8.49 1.89
N THR A 23 6.46 7.64 1.19
CA THR A 23 6.28 6.19 1.25
C THR A 23 6.53 5.64 2.65
N PHE A 24 7.52 6.17 3.36
CA PHE A 24 7.83 5.78 4.74
C PHE A 24 6.69 6.14 5.69
N ILE A 25 6.22 7.39 5.65
CA ILE A 25 5.10 7.86 6.48
C ILE A 25 3.82 7.08 6.14
N ALA A 26 3.52 6.88 4.86
CA ALA A 26 2.35 6.10 4.43
C ALA A 26 2.43 4.65 4.92
N THR A 27 3.62 4.04 4.89
CA THR A 27 3.83 2.67 5.37
C THR A 27 3.68 2.58 6.90
N LEU A 28 4.15 3.59 7.64
CA LEU A 28 3.94 3.70 9.09
C LEU A 28 2.46 3.87 9.43
N ALA A 29 1.77 4.79 8.74
CA ALA A 29 0.34 5.02 8.92
C ALA A 29 -0.45 3.73 8.65
N HIS A 30 -0.15 3.03 7.55
CA HIS A 30 -0.78 1.74 7.26
C HIS A 30 -0.47 0.69 8.34
N LYS A 31 0.78 0.59 8.80
CA LYS A 31 1.16 -0.35 9.87
C LYS A 31 0.37 -0.10 11.15
N TRP A 32 0.15 1.16 11.50
CA TRP A 32 -0.54 1.55 12.73
C TRP A 32 -2.07 1.47 12.61
N LEU A 33 -2.62 1.83 11.45
CA LEU A 33 -4.07 1.80 11.17
C LEU A 33 -4.60 0.39 10.93
N THR A 34 -3.72 -0.60 10.72
CA THR A 34 -4.08 -1.98 10.42
C THR A 34 -3.56 -2.94 11.49
N ASN A 35 -4.43 -3.81 12.01
CA ASN A 35 -4.01 -4.89 12.90
C ASN A 35 -3.22 -5.96 12.11
N GLN A 36 -1.89 -5.88 12.22
CA GLN A 36 -0.96 -6.75 11.49
C GLN A 36 -1.06 -8.23 11.91
N GLU A 37 -1.32 -8.51 13.19
CA GLU A 37 -1.47 -9.88 13.68
C GLU A 37 -2.75 -10.53 13.15
N HIS A 38 -3.86 -9.78 13.18
CA HIS A 38 -5.13 -10.24 12.61
C HIS A 38 -5.02 -10.51 11.10
N LEU A 39 -4.35 -9.64 10.35
CA LEU A 39 -4.14 -9.90 8.92
C LEU A 39 -3.28 -11.15 8.67
N LYS A 40 -2.26 -11.40 9.50
CA LYS A 40 -1.42 -12.59 9.38
C LYS A 40 -2.22 -13.86 9.67
N SER A 41 -3.09 -13.87 10.69
CA SER A 41 -3.92 -15.02 11.01
C SER A 41 -4.95 -15.30 9.91
N LEU A 42 -5.59 -14.26 9.35
CA LEU A 42 -6.49 -14.41 8.20
C LEU A 42 -5.76 -14.99 6.98
N LYS A 43 -4.57 -14.46 6.63
CA LYS A 43 -3.77 -15.01 5.51
C LYS A 43 -3.33 -16.45 5.76
N ALA A 44 -3.03 -16.83 7.01
CA ALA A 44 -2.70 -18.21 7.38
C ALA A 44 -3.90 -19.15 7.14
N ARG A 45 -5.07 -18.79 7.67
CA ARG A 45 -6.31 -19.57 7.48
C ARG A 45 -6.71 -19.66 6.00
N GLN A 46 -6.54 -18.58 5.22
CA GLN A 46 -6.76 -18.60 3.77
C GLN A 46 -5.87 -19.65 3.08
N LYS A 47 -4.60 -19.78 3.48
CA LYS A 47 -3.68 -20.79 2.93
C LYS A 47 -4.04 -22.20 3.37
N GLU A 48 -4.55 -22.40 4.57
CA GLU A 48 -5.05 -23.69 5.05
C GLU A 48 -6.26 -24.15 4.24
N ILE A 49 -7.27 -23.29 4.07
CA ILE A 49 -8.45 -23.59 3.24
C ILE A 49 -8.04 -23.95 1.81
N GLN A 50 -7.06 -23.24 1.23
CA GLN A 50 -6.54 -23.57 -0.10
C GLN A 50 -5.85 -24.94 -0.16
N LYS A 51 -5.24 -25.42 0.93
CA LYS A 51 -4.67 -26.77 1.00
C LYS A 51 -5.77 -27.82 1.15
N GLU A 52 -6.74 -27.57 2.02
CA GLU A 52 -7.90 -28.46 2.23
C GLU A 52 -8.70 -28.66 0.94
N LEU A 53 -8.92 -27.58 0.18
CA LEU A 53 -9.59 -27.64 -1.14
C LEU A 53 -8.85 -28.49 -2.17
N LYS A 54 -7.51 -28.58 -2.13
CA LYS A 54 -6.73 -29.42 -3.05
C LYS A 54 -6.87 -30.92 -2.75
N GLY A 55 -7.14 -31.28 -1.49
CA GLY A 55 -7.27 -32.66 -1.04
C GLY A 55 -8.71 -33.16 -0.97
N CYS A 56 -9.69 -32.26 -0.93
CA CYS A 56 -11.09 -32.62 -0.73
C CYS A 56 -11.81 -32.89 -2.06
N LYS A 57 -12.41 -34.08 -2.20
CA LYS A 57 -13.26 -34.46 -3.36
C LYS A 57 -14.76 -34.38 -3.06
N ASP A 58 -15.14 -34.10 -1.80
CA ASP A 58 -16.54 -33.99 -1.39
C ASP A 58 -17.10 -32.61 -1.73
N GLY A 59 -18.15 -32.57 -2.55
CA GLY A 59 -18.79 -31.34 -3.00
C GLY A 59 -19.44 -30.51 -1.89
N LYS A 60 -19.90 -31.12 -0.79
CA LYS A 60 -20.49 -30.38 0.34
C LYS A 60 -19.41 -29.63 1.12
N ILE A 61 -18.31 -30.32 1.45
CA ILE A 61 -17.17 -29.74 2.17
C ILE A 61 -16.51 -28.64 1.32
N MET A 62 -16.38 -28.88 0.01
CA MET A 62 -15.85 -27.88 -0.92
C MET A 62 -16.71 -26.60 -0.95
N LYS A 63 -18.04 -26.72 -0.90
CA LYS A 63 -18.95 -25.56 -0.84
C LYS A 63 -18.80 -24.79 0.48
N GLU A 64 -18.66 -25.50 1.59
CA GLU A 64 -18.45 -24.90 2.90
C GLU A 64 -17.11 -24.13 2.97
N LEU A 65 -16.02 -24.75 2.54
CA LEU A 65 -14.69 -24.13 2.47
C LEU A 65 -14.65 -22.90 1.57
N ASN A 66 -15.31 -22.94 0.41
CA ASN A 66 -15.43 -21.76 -0.45
C ASN A 66 -16.22 -20.64 0.22
N SER A 67 -17.28 -20.96 0.96
CA SER A 67 -18.07 -19.97 1.71
C SER A 67 -17.25 -19.33 2.83
N GLU A 68 -16.41 -20.11 3.53
CA GLU A 68 -15.50 -19.62 4.55
C GLU A 68 -14.43 -18.70 3.92
N LEU A 69 -13.88 -19.09 2.78
CA LEU A 69 -12.92 -18.27 2.02
C LEU A 69 -13.53 -16.93 1.60
N MET A 70 -14.79 -16.91 1.15
CA MET A 70 -15.51 -15.67 0.85
C MET A 70 -15.69 -14.79 2.09
N LYS A 71 -16.12 -15.36 3.22
CA LYS A 71 -16.26 -14.64 4.49
C LYS A 71 -14.92 -14.04 4.93
N LEU A 72 -13.86 -14.84 4.88
CA LEU A 72 -12.51 -14.44 5.25
C LEU A 72 -11.98 -13.31 4.36
N THR A 73 -12.21 -13.41 3.05
CA THR A 73 -11.91 -12.34 2.09
C THR A 73 -12.66 -11.06 2.43
N GLY A 74 -13.94 -11.16 2.78
CA GLY A 74 -14.75 -10.02 3.22
C GLY A 74 -14.24 -9.36 4.49
N VAL A 75 -13.80 -10.15 5.49
CA VAL A 75 -13.17 -9.62 6.71
C VAL A 75 -11.86 -8.92 6.37
N MET A 76 -10.98 -9.56 5.57
CA MET A 76 -9.71 -8.97 5.15
C MET A 76 -9.89 -7.66 4.38
N PHE A 77 -10.89 -7.60 3.50
CA PHE A 77 -11.27 -6.39 2.79
C PHE A 77 -11.68 -5.29 3.77
N LYS A 78 -12.62 -5.55 4.70
CA LYS A 78 -13.03 -4.57 5.71
C LYS A 78 -11.87 -4.09 6.58
N SER A 79 -10.96 -4.98 6.98
CA SER A 79 -9.74 -4.63 7.73
C SER A 79 -8.80 -3.73 6.93
N SER A 80 -8.82 -3.82 5.60
CA SER A 80 -8.01 -3.01 4.69
C SER A 80 -8.70 -1.70 4.25
N MET A 81 -10.03 -1.64 4.28
CA MET A 81 -10.79 -0.47 3.87
C MET A 81 -10.58 0.74 4.76
N LYS A 82 -10.61 0.56 6.09
CA LYS A 82 -10.39 1.67 7.04
C LYS A 82 -9.07 2.40 6.78
N PRO A 83 -7.91 1.71 6.67
CA PRO A 83 -6.65 2.36 6.33
C PRO A 83 -6.68 2.98 4.92
N MET A 84 -7.33 2.36 3.94
CA MET A 84 -7.44 2.90 2.58
C MET A 84 -8.12 4.28 2.56
N PHE A 85 -9.26 4.46 3.22
CA PHE A 85 -9.95 5.76 3.26
C PHE A 85 -9.19 6.81 4.06
N VAL A 86 -8.54 6.41 5.16
CA VAL A 86 -7.73 7.33 5.95
C VAL A 86 -6.50 7.79 5.18
N THR A 87 -5.90 6.93 4.35
CA THR A 87 -4.70 7.26 3.58
C THR A 87 -5.01 7.99 2.27
N ILE A 88 -6.16 7.74 1.62
CA ILE A 88 -6.48 8.35 0.32
C ILE A 88 -6.59 9.88 0.40
N ILE A 89 -7.16 10.42 1.47
CA ILE A 89 -7.33 11.87 1.64
C ILE A 89 -5.97 12.60 1.71
N PRO A 90 -5.03 12.22 2.60
CA PRO A 90 -3.66 12.73 2.59
C PRO A 90 -2.95 12.55 1.25
N PHE A 91 -3.11 11.38 0.62
CA PHE A 91 -2.48 11.12 -0.67
C PHE A 91 -2.97 12.06 -1.76
N LEU A 92 -4.27 12.35 -1.83
CA LEU A 92 -4.84 13.28 -2.81
C LEU A 92 -4.37 14.72 -2.61
N LEU A 93 -4.35 15.20 -1.36
CA LEU A 93 -3.83 16.54 -1.03
C LEU A 93 -2.35 16.67 -1.39
N LEU A 94 -1.56 15.66 -1.04
CA LEU A 94 -0.14 15.60 -1.37
C LEU A 94 0.08 15.57 -2.88
N PHE A 95 -0.71 14.77 -3.61
CA PHE A 95 -0.58 14.64 -5.05
C PHE A 95 -0.97 15.92 -5.79
N TRP A 96 -2.00 16.63 -5.32
CA TRP A 96 -2.39 17.94 -5.84
C TRP A 96 -1.27 18.98 -5.66
N TRP A 97 -0.63 19.00 -4.49
CA TRP A 97 0.48 19.91 -4.21
C TRP A 97 1.74 19.57 -5.03
N LEU A 98 2.12 18.28 -5.11
CA LEU A 98 3.24 17.83 -5.94
C LEU A 98 3.03 18.18 -7.42
N ARG A 99 1.81 18.03 -7.92
CA ARG A 99 1.45 18.38 -9.29
C ARG A 99 1.76 19.85 -9.58
N GLY A 100 1.35 20.77 -8.72
CA GLY A 100 1.59 22.20 -8.89
C GLY A 100 3.07 22.59 -8.96
N ILE A 101 3.96 21.80 -8.34
CA ILE A 101 5.40 22.05 -8.33
C ILE A 101 6.09 21.36 -9.52
N TYR A 102 5.81 20.08 -9.76
CA TYR A 102 6.61 19.27 -10.69
C TYR A 102 6.06 19.22 -12.12
N GLU A 103 4.77 19.44 -12.34
CA GLU A 103 4.19 19.54 -13.68
C GLU A 103 4.83 20.66 -14.52
N PRO A 104 5.02 21.91 -14.01
CA PRO A 104 5.69 22.95 -14.79
C PRO A 104 7.20 22.70 -14.98
N LEU A 105 7.84 21.90 -14.13
CA LEU A 105 9.29 21.65 -14.19
C LEU A 105 9.68 20.47 -15.09
N MET A 106 8.85 19.42 -15.10
CA MET A 106 9.18 18.12 -15.72
C MET A 106 8.13 17.65 -16.72
N GLY A 107 7.04 18.42 -16.92
CA GLY A 107 5.89 17.99 -17.72
C GLY A 107 5.16 16.81 -17.08
N SER A 108 4.22 16.20 -17.80
CA SER A 108 3.40 15.08 -17.29
C SER A 108 4.17 13.83 -16.86
N GLY A 109 5.46 13.72 -17.19
CA GLY A 109 6.34 12.61 -16.81
C GLY A 109 6.75 12.56 -15.33
N TRP A 110 6.51 13.63 -14.54
CA TRP A 110 6.87 13.68 -13.12
C TRP A 110 6.23 12.55 -12.29
N ILE A 111 5.02 12.15 -12.66
CA ILE A 111 4.28 11.09 -11.95
C ILE A 111 5.00 9.74 -12.05
N TRP A 112 5.61 9.43 -13.20
CA TRP A 112 6.32 8.17 -13.39
C TRP A 112 7.60 8.10 -12.57
N TRP A 113 8.30 9.23 -12.41
CA TRP A 113 9.44 9.33 -11.50
C TRP A 113 9.01 9.09 -10.05
N TYR A 114 7.92 9.73 -9.61
CA TYR A 114 7.37 9.51 -8.27
C TYR A 114 6.94 8.06 -8.04
N ILE A 115 6.19 7.47 -8.97
CA ILE A 115 5.73 6.07 -8.89
C ILE A 115 6.93 5.12 -8.86
N GLY A 116 7.90 5.29 -9.74
CA GLY A 116 9.08 4.42 -9.81
C GLY A 116 9.86 4.40 -8.49
N PHE A 117 10.20 5.58 -7.95
CA PHE A 117 10.93 5.67 -6.69
C PHE A 117 10.09 5.22 -5.49
N SER A 118 8.80 5.54 -5.43
CA SER A 118 7.93 5.10 -4.34
C SER A 118 7.76 3.59 -4.31
N VAL A 119 7.61 2.91 -5.45
CA VAL A 119 7.50 1.44 -5.52
C VAL A 119 8.75 0.78 -4.97
N VAL A 120 9.94 1.20 -5.44
CA VAL A 120 11.23 0.66 -4.96
C VAL A 120 11.41 0.89 -3.47
N SER A 121 11.19 2.13 -3.02
CA SER A 121 11.27 2.49 -1.59
C SER A 121 10.30 1.66 -0.75
N SER A 122 9.10 1.43 -1.28
CA SER A 122 8.06 0.69 -0.59
C SER A 122 8.43 -0.76 -0.37
N ILE A 123 9.05 -1.41 -1.36
CA ILE A 123 9.55 -2.80 -1.22
C ILE A 123 10.58 -2.87 -0.10
N ILE A 124 11.53 -1.92 -0.07
CA ILE A 124 12.60 -1.87 0.94
C ILE A 124 11.99 -1.62 2.34
N ILE A 125 11.16 -0.60 2.47
CA ILE A 125 10.58 -0.18 3.75
C ILE A 125 9.67 -1.28 4.33
N ARG A 126 8.82 -1.91 3.51
CA ARG A 126 7.94 -3.00 3.96
C ARG A 126 8.75 -4.19 4.47
N LYS A 127 9.87 -4.51 3.80
CA LYS A 127 10.78 -5.59 4.21
C LYS A 127 11.44 -5.29 5.56
N ILE A 128 11.92 -4.07 5.77
CA ILE A 128 12.52 -3.62 7.04
C ILE A 128 11.47 -3.64 8.16
N MET A 129 10.28 -3.11 7.90
CA MET A 129 9.24 -2.91 8.92
C MET A 129 8.40 -4.17 9.22
N LYS A 130 8.64 -5.28 8.50
CA LYS A 130 7.91 -6.55 8.59
C LYS A 130 6.38 -6.37 8.50
N VAL A 131 5.94 -5.47 7.64
CA VAL A 131 4.52 -5.22 7.38
C VAL A 131 3.96 -6.38 6.57
N ALA A 132 2.77 -6.86 6.96
CA ALA A 132 2.13 -8.05 6.39
C ALA A 132 1.48 -7.79 5.03
#